data_AF-A0A9P1SVP7-F1
#
_entry.id   AF-A0A9P1SVP7-F1
#
_cell.length_a   1.000
_cell.length_b   1.000
_cell.length_c   1.000
_cell.angle_alpha   90.00
_cell.angle_beta   90.00
_cell.angle_gamma   90.00
#
_symmetry.space_group_name_H-M   'P 1'
#
loop_
_entity.id
_entity.type
_entity.pdbx_description
1 polymer ?
#
loop_
_entity_poly.entity_id
_entity_poly.type
_entity_poly.pdbx_seq_one_letter_code
_entity_poly.pdbx_strand_id
1 'polypeptide(L)'
;MSRFNANLARWEAAGTKPPDSTISSGWLAGTKPPADWFNWYFNSTYKALKELQELAALNADVLNHTGNKNNPHGVTKGQVGLSEVQNFGIASIEEAKAGIASNKLMTPASVLEAIKQQFNTQNLLFEGASWPAASTYKFTNNQKISEQNLGIILIWSDYDVLPGYSSIANNYNFDFSFIPKFFVTKHSGANINLPVATNFNDSVANITIKTLYITDTTFAGHDLNASGLNANDAVLRYIIGV
;
A
#
# COMPACT_ATOMS: atom_id res chain seq x y z
N MET A 1 -5.85 0.83 50.16
CA MET A 1 -4.65 1.35 50.86
C MET A 1 -4.97 1.43 52.34
N SER A 2 -4.12 0.86 53.18
CA SER A 2 -4.14 1.10 54.62
C SER A 2 -3.79 2.57 54.87
N ARG A 3 -4.79 3.44 54.95
CA ARG A 3 -4.61 4.80 55.44
C ARG A 3 -4.73 4.72 56.96
N PHE A 4 -3.66 5.05 57.66
CA PHE A 4 -3.73 5.21 59.12
C PHE A 4 -4.70 6.37 59.41
N ASN A 5 -5.85 6.05 59.99
CA ASN A 5 -6.87 7.05 60.31
C ASN A 5 -6.68 7.68 61.71
N ALA A 6 -5.74 7.15 62.49
CA ALA A 6 -5.48 7.59 63.85
C ALA A 6 -4.45 8.73 63.86
N ASN A 7 -4.80 9.83 64.52
CA ASN A 7 -3.85 10.88 64.85
C ASN A 7 -2.81 10.33 65.84
N LEU A 8 -1.53 10.42 65.49
CA LEU A 8 -0.45 10.03 66.40
C LEU A 8 -0.49 10.90 67.65
N ALA A 9 -0.26 10.28 68.80
CA ALA A 9 0.00 10.99 70.05
C ALA A 9 1.33 11.73 69.92
N ARG A 10 1.27 12.96 69.41
CA ARG A 10 2.43 13.80 69.14
C ARG A 10 3.14 14.14 70.44
N TRP A 11 4.40 13.72 70.56
CA TRP A 11 5.24 14.02 71.72
C TRP A 11 6.63 14.44 71.26
N GLU A 12 6.93 15.74 71.30
CA GLU A 12 8.17 16.30 70.72
C GLU A 12 9.34 16.40 71.72
N ALA A 13 9.05 16.36 73.03
CA ALA A 13 10.07 16.46 74.06
C ALA A 13 10.97 15.22 74.05
N ALA A 14 12.25 15.38 73.69
CA ALA A 14 13.16 14.26 73.40
C ALA A 14 13.52 13.40 74.62
N GLY A 15 13.56 13.98 75.82
CA GLY A 15 13.92 13.26 77.04
C GLY A 15 15.37 12.75 77.10
N THR A 16 15.67 11.99 78.16
CA THR A 16 16.93 11.24 78.31
C THR A 16 16.65 9.75 78.38
N LYS A 17 17.38 8.97 77.60
CA LYS A 17 17.29 7.50 77.61
C LYS A 17 17.61 6.96 79.01
N PRO A 18 16.78 6.08 79.61
CA PRO A 18 17.11 5.39 80.85
C PRO A 18 18.37 4.51 80.69
N PRO A 19 19.09 4.16 81.78
CA PRO A 19 20.13 3.16 81.73
C PRO A 19 19.62 1.83 81.14
N ASP A 20 20.46 1.10 80.40
CA ASP A 20 20.06 -0.16 79.78
C ASP A 20 19.58 -1.19 80.80
N SER A 21 20.15 -1.19 82.01
CA SER A 21 19.67 -2.02 83.13
C SER A 21 18.21 -1.76 83.48
N THR A 22 17.76 -0.50 83.43
CA THR A 22 16.36 -0.11 83.66
C THR A 22 15.47 -0.51 82.48
N ILE A 23 15.94 -0.36 81.23
CA ILE A 23 15.19 -0.80 80.05
C ILE A 23 14.96 -2.31 80.08
N SER A 24 15.97 -3.10 80.47
CA SER A 24 15.88 -4.56 80.55
C SER A 24 15.04 -5.07 81.72
N SER A 25 15.14 -4.44 82.89
CA SER A 25 14.41 -4.87 84.11
C SER A 25 13.00 -4.30 84.23
N GLY A 26 12.68 -3.24 83.47
CA GLY A 26 11.41 -2.54 83.54
C GLY A 26 11.25 -1.68 84.80
N TRP A 27 10.08 -1.07 84.95
CA TRP A 27 9.77 -0.26 86.13
C TRP A 27 9.53 -1.16 87.34
N LEU A 28 10.43 -1.10 88.33
CA LEU A 28 10.26 -1.81 89.59
C LEU A 28 9.23 -1.11 90.49
N ALA A 29 8.51 -1.88 91.29
CA ALA A 29 7.52 -1.34 92.22
C ALA A 29 8.17 -0.33 93.19
N GLY A 30 7.52 0.82 93.38
CA GLY A 30 8.01 1.89 94.24
C GLY A 30 9.05 2.83 93.61
N THR A 31 9.51 2.56 92.39
CA THR A 31 10.39 3.50 91.67
C THR A 31 9.64 4.76 91.23
N LYS A 32 10.33 5.90 91.24
CA LYS A 32 9.82 7.20 90.74
C LYS A 32 10.69 7.66 89.57
N PRO A 33 10.44 7.18 88.35
CA PRO A 33 11.27 7.52 87.21
C PRO A 33 11.23 9.02 86.91
N PRO A 34 12.36 9.64 86.51
CA PRO A 34 12.38 11.01 86.03
C PRO A 34 11.40 11.22 84.87
N ALA A 35 10.74 12.38 84.82
CA ALA A 35 9.88 12.77 83.69
C ALA A 35 10.64 12.71 82.34
N ASP A 36 11.95 12.96 82.38
CA ASP A 36 12.81 12.93 81.21
C ASP A 36 12.93 11.53 80.58
N TRP A 37 12.83 10.48 81.39
CA TRP A 37 12.81 9.10 80.91
C TRP A 37 11.51 8.75 80.20
N PHE A 38 10.38 9.25 80.73
CA PHE A 38 9.08 9.12 80.08
C PHE A 38 9.01 9.92 78.77
N ASN A 39 9.56 11.14 78.75
CA ASN A 39 9.68 11.94 77.53
C ASN A 39 10.44 11.18 76.44
N TRP A 40 11.56 10.53 76.79
CA TRP A 40 12.34 9.75 75.85
C TRP A 40 11.55 8.58 75.28
N TYR A 41 10.85 7.82 76.12
CA TYR A 41 10.02 6.72 75.67
C TYR A 41 8.90 7.20 74.73
N PHE A 42 8.12 8.21 75.14
CA PHE A 42 7.01 8.73 74.34
C PHE A 42 7.48 9.36 73.03
N ASN A 43 8.57 10.14 73.02
CA ASN A 43 9.12 10.72 71.80
C ASN A 43 9.66 9.65 70.84
N SER A 44 10.37 8.66 71.36
CA SER A 44 10.92 7.56 70.55
C SER A 44 9.80 6.74 69.91
N THR A 45 8.75 6.40 70.68
CA THR A 45 7.56 5.72 70.16
C THR A 45 6.83 6.58 69.13
N TYR A 46 6.63 7.87 69.39
CA TYR A 46 6.01 8.79 68.44
C TYR A 46 6.78 8.86 67.11
N LYS A 47 8.10 9.04 67.16
CA LYS A 47 8.95 9.12 65.96
C LYS A 47 8.94 7.82 65.15
N ALA A 48 9.09 6.68 65.81
CA ALA A 48 9.04 5.38 65.14
C ALA A 48 7.68 5.14 64.46
N LEU A 49 6.58 5.46 65.14
CA LEU A 49 5.24 5.36 64.56
C LEU A 49 5.05 6.33 63.39
N LYS A 50 5.57 7.56 63.49
CA LYS A 50 5.54 8.55 62.41
C LYS A 50 6.28 8.05 61.18
N GLU A 51 7.51 7.57 61.34
CA GLU A 51 8.32 7.01 60.25
C GLU A 51 7.61 5.84 59.56
N LEU A 52 7.04 4.91 60.34
CA LEU A 52 6.27 3.79 59.78
C LEU A 52 5.03 4.26 59.00
N GLN A 53 4.32 5.28 59.48
CA GLN A 53 3.18 5.85 58.76
C GLN A 53 3.60 6.52 57.45
N GLU A 54 4.70 7.27 57.45
CA GLU A 54 5.24 7.96 56.26
C GLU A 54 5.77 6.97 55.21
N LEU A 55 6.54 5.94 55.63
CA LEU A 55 7.05 4.89 54.73
C LEU A 55 5.93 4.05 54.13
N ALA A 56 4.89 3.74 54.90
CA ALA A 56 3.73 3.01 54.40
C ALA A 56 2.94 3.81 53.34
N ALA A 57 2.84 5.13 53.50
CA ALA A 57 2.22 6.00 52.51
C ALA A 57 3.03 6.01 51.20
N LEU A 58 4.36 6.15 51.29
CA LEU A 58 5.24 6.08 50.12
C LEU A 58 5.11 4.75 49.38
N ASN A 59 5.10 3.62 50.10
CA ASN A 59 4.94 2.30 49.49
C ASN A 59 3.60 2.18 48.75
N ALA A 60 2.52 2.76 49.29
CA ALA A 60 1.22 2.76 48.62
C ALA A 60 1.24 3.55 47.30
N ASP A 61 1.93 4.69 47.24
CA ASP A 61 2.07 5.48 46.02
C ASP A 61 2.92 4.77 44.97
N VAL A 62 4.01 4.12 45.37
CA VAL A 62 4.85 3.31 44.47
C VAL A 62 4.07 2.13 43.91
N LEU A 63 3.30 1.42 44.75
CA LEU A 63 2.44 0.32 44.30
C LEU A 63 1.36 0.80 43.32
N ASN A 64 0.77 1.98 43.56
CA ASN A 64 -0.19 2.58 42.64
C ASN A 64 0.48 2.96 41.31
N HIS A 65 1.64 3.63 41.34
CA HIS A 65 2.39 4.00 40.15
C HIS A 65 2.79 2.77 39.31
N THR A 66 3.34 1.73 39.94
CA THR A 66 3.79 0.51 39.26
C THR A 66 2.63 -0.29 38.66
N GLY A 67 1.45 -0.24 39.32
CA GLY A 67 0.20 -0.78 38.81
C GLY A 67 -0.48 0.07 37.73
N ASN A 68 -0.20 1.38 37.67
CA ASN A 68 -0.81 2.29 36.71
C ASN A 68 -0.28 2.01 35.29
N LYS A 69 -1.13 1.39 34.46
CA LYS A 69 -0.88 1.15 33.01
C LYS A 69 -1.48 2.24 32.12
N ASN A 70 -2.03 3.30 32.70
CA ASN A 70 -2.22 4.51 31.93
C ASN A 70 -0.84 5.09 31.60
N ASN A 71 -0.74 5.75 30.45
CA ASN A 71 0.48 6.41 29.95
C ASN A 71 1.31 6.99 31.12
N PRO A 72 2.52 6.46 31.42
CA PRO A 72 3.48 5.91 30.45
C PRO A 72 3.70 4.39 30.37
N HIS A 73 3.09 3.54 31.21
CA HIS A 73 3.43 2.10 31.21
C HIS A 73 2.58 1.29 30.23
N GLY A 74 3.17 0.81 29.15
CA GLY A 74 2.48 -0.05 28.17
C GLY A 74 1.54 0.73 27.24
N VAL A 75 2.01 1.89 26.75
CA VAL A 75 1.21 2.81 25.93
C VAL A 75 0.66 2.12 24.68
N THR A 76 -0.66 2.15 24.54
CA THR A 76 -1.41 1.63 23.39
C THR A 76 -1.56 2.71 22.31
N LYS A 77 -1.83 2.29 21.07
CA LYS A 77 -2.16 3.22 19.98
C LYS A 77 -3.31 4.18 20.34
N GLY A 78 -4.32 3.68 21.05
CA GLY A 78 -5.45 4.53 21.47
C GLY A 78 -5.05 5.62 22.45
N GLN A 79 -4.12 5.35 23.37
CA GLN A 79 -3.64 6.35 24.33
C GLN A 79 -2.87 7.50 23.68
N VAL A 80 -2.37 7.33 22.45
CA VAL A 80 -1.70 8.39 21.67
C VAL A 80 -2.54 8.88 20.48
N GLY A 81 -3.82 8.53 20.41
CA GLY A 81 -4.73 8.96 19.35
C GLY A 81 -4.49 8.29 17.99
N LEU A 82 -3.84 7.12 17.96
CA LEU A 82 -3.49 6.38 16.74
C LEU A 82 -4.30 5.09 16.53
N SER A 83 -5.48 4.95 17.15
CA SER A 83 -6.31 3.74 17.03
C SER A 83 -6.64 3.38 15.58
N GLU A 84 -6.92 4.38 14.76
CA GLU A 84 -7.30 4.21 13.35
C GLU A 84 -6.10 4.01 12.42
N VAL A 85 -4.88 4.20 12.91
CA VAL A 85 -3.67 4.08 12.10
C VAL A 85 -3.28 2.60 11.98
N GLN A 86 -3.41 2.04 10.79
CA GLN A 86 -3.03 0.65 10.51
C GLN A 86 -1.51 0.46 10.65
N ASN A 87 -1.09 -0.74 11.06
CA ASN A 87 0.34 -1.11 11.13
C ASN A 87 0.74 -1.92 9.89
N PHE A 88 0.67 -1.28 8.72
CA PHE A 88 1.01 -1.92 7.46
C PHE A 88 2.43 -1.58 7.05
N GLY A 89 3.16 -2.57 6.54
CA GLY A 89 4.49 -2.37 5.97
C GLY A 89 4.42 -1.64 4.63
N ILE A 90 5.55 -1.07 4.21
CA ILE A 90 5.66 -0.50 2.86
C ILE A 90 5.66 -1.63 1.82
N ALA A 91 4.93 -1.44 0.72
CA ALA A 91 4.95 -2.34 -0.43
C ALA A 91 6.33 -2.30 -1.12
N SER A 92 6.85 -3.46 -1.46
CA SER A 92 7.97 -3.55 -2.43
C SER A 92 7.53 -3.08 -3.82
N ILE A 93 8.49 -2.78 -4.70
CA ILE A 93 8.19 -2.38 -6.08
C ILE A 93 7.41 -3.49 -6.82
N GLU A 94 7.72 -4.76 -6.57
CA GLU A 94 7.01 -5.87 -7.22
C GLU A 94 5.58 -6.05 -6.68
N GLU A 95 5.38 -5.91 -5.36
CA GLU A 95 4.02 -5.88 -4.78
C GLU A 95 3.19 -4.70 -5.32
N ALA A 96 3.82 -3.54 -5.50
CA ALA A 96 3.22 -2.35 -6.07
C ALA A 96 2.81 -2.54 -7.54
N LYS A 97 3.67 -3.13 -8.37
CA LYS A 97 3.36 -3.45 -9.78
C LYS A 97 2.25 -4.49 -9.91
N ALA A 98 2.24 -5.49 -9.03
CA ALA A 98 1.22 -6.54 -9.03
C ALA A 98 -0.16 -6.00 -8.64
N GLY A 99 -0.22 -5.02 -7.73
CA GLY A 99 -1.48 -4.34 -7.37
C GLY A 99 -2.50 -5.21 -6.62
N ILE A 100 -2.08 -6.32 -6.01
CA ILE A 100 -2.96 -7.29 -5.33
C ILE A 100 -2.97 -7.19 -3.80
N ALA A 101 -1.96 -6.57 -3.19
CA ALA A 101 -1.82 -6.53 -1.74
C ALA A 101 -2.74 -5.46 -1.11
N SER A 102 -3.59 -5.85 -0.16
CA SER A 102 -4.54 -4.97 0.54
C SER A 102 -4.05 -4.46 1.91
N ASN A 103 -2.87 -4.92 2.35
CA ASN A 103 -2.33 -4.71 3.69
C ASN A 103 -0.93 -4.08 3.66
N LYS A 104 -0.64 -3.27 2.63
CA LYS A 104 0.63 -2.54 2.47
C LYS A 104 0.37 -1.06 2.19
N LEU A 105 1.31 -0.21 2.59
CA LEU A 105 1.33 1.21 2.25
C LEU A 105 2.21 1.45 1.02
N MET A 106 1.82 2.42 0.19
CA MET A 106 2.57 2.81 -1.01
C MET A 106 3.43 4.05 -0.74
N THR A 107 4.59 4.13 -1.40
CA THR A 107 5.41 5.35 -1.46
C THR A 107 5.21 6.04 -2.81
N PRO A 108 5.50 7.34 -2.95
CA PRO A 108 5.46 8.00 -4.25
C PRO A 108 6.30 7.29 -5.33
N ALA A 109 7.45 6.71 -4.95
CA ALA A 109 8.29 5.93 -5.85
C ALA A 109 7.61 4.61 -6.29
N SER A 110 7.01 3.86 -5.36
CA SER A 110 6.32 2.62 -5.71
C SER A 110 5.06 2.88 -6.55
N VAL A 111 4.38 4.02 -6.33
CA VAL A 111 3.27 4.48 -7.19
C VAL A 111 3.76 4.76 -8.60
N LEU A 112 4.85 5.52 -8.75
CA LEU A 112 5.42 5.83 -10.07
C LEU A 112 5.79 4.57 -10.85
N GLU A 113 6.43 3.60 -10.20
CA GLU A 113 6.82 2.35 -10.85
C GLU A 113 5.60 1.47 -11.21
N ALA A 114 4.58 1.42 -10.37
CA ALA A 114 3.32 0.73 -10.69
C ALA A 114 2.61 1.36 -11.90
N ILE A 115 2.59 2.69 -11.98
CA ILE A 115 2.01 3.42 -13.13
C ILE A 115 2.82 3.14 -14.40
N LYS A 116 4.14 3.24 -14.36
CA LYS A 116 5.00 2.93 -15.52
C LYS A 116 4.78 1.51 -16.03
N GLN A 117 4.63 0.55 -15.13
CA GLN A 117 4.38 -0.83 -15.50
C GLN A 117 3.10 -0.98 -16.33
N GLN A 118 2.04 -0.23 -16.02
CA GLN A 118 0.80 -0.23 -16.81
C GLN A 118 0.98 0.36 -18.22
N PHE A 119 1.94 1.26 -18.43
CA PHE A 119 2.18 1.85 -19.76
C PHE A 119 3.25 1.11 -20.58
N ASN A 120 4.05 0.24 -19.95
CA ASN A 120 5.15 -0.48 -20.61
C ASN A 120 4.74 -1.83 -21.20
N THR A 121 3.54 -2.33 -20.91
CA THR A 121 3.10 -3.65 -21.41
C THR A 121 2.50 -3.52 -22.80
N GLN A 122 3.25 -3.96 -23.81
CA GLN A 122 2.75 -4.17 -25.17
C GLN A 122 2.58 -5.67 -25.42
N ASN A 123 1.34 -6.13 -25.53
CA ASN A 123 1.07 -7.54 -25.83
C ASN A 123 0.92 -7.72 -27.34
N LEU A 124 1.63 -8.67 -27.93
CA LEU A 124 1.43 -9.01 -29.34
C LEU A 124 0.13 -9.81 -29.50
N LEU A 125 -0.84 -9.25 -30.23
CA LEU A 125 -2.15 -9.85 -30.51
C LEU A 125 -2.22 -10.43 -31.93
N PHE A 126 -1.41 -9.93 -32.86
CA PHE A 126 -1.29 -10.44 -34.23
C PHE A 126 0.07 -10.06 -34.80
N GLU A 127 0.65 -10.97 -35.59
CA GLU A 127 1.82 -10.72 -36.44
C GLU A 127 1.62 -11.42 -37.79
N GLY A 128 1.90 -10.72 -38.88
CA GLY A 128 1.82 -11.28 -40.22
C GLY A 128 2.03 -10.24 -41.32
N ALA A 129 1.55 -10.56 -42.51
CA ALA A 129 1.45 -9.64 -43.65
C ALA A 129 0.14 -9.93 -44.35
N SER A 130 -0.91 -9.17 -44.03
CA SER A 130 -2.26 -9.44 -44.53
C SER A 130 -3.00 -8.17 -44.92
N TRP A 131 -3.75 -8.24 -46.03
CA TRP A 131 -4.96 -7.44 -46.20
C TRP A 131 -6.12 -8.25 -45.60
N PRO A 132 -6.65 -7.91 -44.41
CA PRO A 132 -7.74 -8.71 -43.88
C PRO A 132 -8.95 -8.56 -44.80
N ALA A 133 -9.39 -9.64 -45.44
CA ALA A 133 -10.66 -9.74 -46.16
C ALA A 133 -11.69 -10.44 -45.25
N ALA A 134 -12.74 -11.06 -45.80
CA ALA A 134 -13.79 -11.72 -44.99
C ALA A 134 -13.30 -12.82 -44.00
N SER A 135 -12.07 -13.32 -44.16
CA SER A 135 -11.47 -14.29 -43.23
C SER A 135 -11.34 -13.74 -41.81
N THR A 136 -11.73 -14.55 -40.83
CA THR A 136 -11.59 -14.21 -39.40
C THR A 136 -10.26 -14.69 -38.84
N TYR A 137 -9.55 -13.77 -38.20
CA TYR A 137 -8.31 -13.99 -37.47
C TYR A 137 -8.58 -14.01 -35.97
N LYS A 138 -7.91 -14.89 -35.24
CA LYS A 138 -7.95 -14.93 -33.77
C LYS A 138 -6.70 -14.23 -33.21
N PHE A 139 -6.86 -13.53 -32.09
CA PHE A 139 -5.70 -12.99 -31.39
C PHE A 139 -4.82 -14.11 -30.83
N THR A 140 -3.51 -13.92 -30.88
CA THR A 140 -2.51 -14.86 -30.40
C THR A 140 -2.62 -15.10 -28.89
N ASN A 141 -2.24 -16.29 -28.44
CA ASN A 141 -2.20 -16.66 -27.02
C ASN A 141 -3.51 -16.44 -26.24
N ASN A 142 -4.67 -16.49 -26.91
CA ASN A 142 -5.98 -16.21 -26.32
C ASN A 142 -6.10 -14.81 -25.68
N GLN A 143 -5.26 -13.86 -26.10
CA GLN A 143 -5.33 -12.47 -25.65
C GLN A 143 -6.70 -11.86 -25.98
N LYS A 144 -7.20 -11.00 -25.10
CA LYS A 144 -8.44 -10.24 -25.32
C LYS A 144 -8.19 -8.74 -25.31
N ILE A 145 -8.95 -7.98 -26.09
CA ILE A 145 -8.87 -6.52 -26.07
C ILE A 145 -9.31 -5.95 -24.70
N SER A 146 -10.28 -6.58 -24.07
CA SER A 146 -10.77 -6.24 -22.72
C SER A 146 -9.70 -6.37 -21.63
N GLU A 147 -8.69 -7.21 -21.86
CA GLU A 147 -7.55 -7.44 -20.96
C GLU A 147 -6.39 -6.46 -21.21
N GLN A 148 -6.45 -5.65 -22.27
CA GLN A 148 -5.46 -4.60 -22.55
C GLN A 148 -5.77 -3.33 -21.76
N ASN A 149 -4.76 -2.49 -21.50
CA ASN A 149 -4.91 -1.36 -20.57
C ASN A 149 -5.75 -0.23 -21.19
N LEU A 150 -5.49 0.15 -22.43
CA LEU A 150 -6.15 1.21 -23.17
C LEU A 150 -6.89 0.71 -24.41
N GLY A 151 -6.35 -0.27 -25.12
CA GLY A 151 -6.91 -0.71 -26.40
C GLY A 151 -5.90 -1.47 -27.25
N ILE A 152 -6.01 -1.28 -28.56
CA ILE A 152 -5.09 -1.88 -29.52
C ILE A 152 -4.54 -0.82 -30.46
N ILE A 153 -3.29 -1.01 -30.88
CA ILE A 153 -2.68 -0.30 -32.00
C ILE A 153 -2.49 -1.30 -33.12
N LEU A 154 -3.02 -0.96 -34.28
CA LEU A 154 -2.80 -1.67 -35.53
C LEU A 154 -1.63 -1.00 -36.24
N ILE A 155 -0.67 -1.81 -36.64
CA ILE A 155 0.56 -1.35 -37.30
C ILE A 155 0.53 -1.89 -38.72
N TRP A 156 0.50 -0.97 -39.67
CA TRP A 156 0.46 -1.23 -41.09
C TRP A 156 1.84 -0.95 -41.67
N SER A 157 2.21 -1.64 -42.75
CA SER A 157 3.37 -1.29 -43.55
C SER A 157 3.01 -1.31 -45.02
N ASP A 158 3.89 -0.69 -45.79
CA ASP A 158 3.92 -0.78 -47.24
C ASP A 158 3.98 -2.22 -47.75
N TYR A 159 3.36 -2.41 -48.91
CA TYR A 159 3.23 -3.70 -49.55
C TYR A 159 3.26 -3.57 -51.06
N ASP A 160 4.23 -4.24 -51.68
CA ASP A 160 4.38 -4.24 -53.12
C ASP A 160 3.65 -5.44 -53.73
N VAL A 161 2.66 -5.17 -54.58
CA VAL A 161 2.10 -6.16 -55.52
C VAL A 161 2.73 -5.94 -56.88
N LEU A 162 3.80 -6.70 -57.17
CA LEU A 162 4.49 -6.66 -58.46
C LEU A 162 4.00 -7.79 -59.38
N PRO A 163 3.48 -7.49 -60.58
CA PRO A 163 3.08 -8.52 -61.53
C PRO A 163 4.24 -9.47 -61.87
N GLY A 164 4.03 -10.78 -61.67
CA GLY A 164 5.03 -11.80 -61.97
C GLY A 164 6.09 -12.02 -60.88
N TYR A 165 6.01 -11.30 -59.76
CA TYR A 165 6.87 -11.49 -58.58
C TYR A 165 6.02 -11.84 -57.36
N SER A 166 6.66 -12.46 -56.37
CA SER A 166 6.03 -12.60 -55.05
C SER A 166 5.77 -11.23 -54.47
N SER A 167 4.56 -11.03 -53.96
CA SER A 167 4.24 -9.80 -53.25
C SER A 167 5.00 -9.69 -51.93
N ILE A 168 5.49 -8.50 -51.59
CA ILE A 168 6.43 -8.30 -50.48
C ILE A 168 5.88 -7.28 -49.50
N ALA A 169 5.88 -7.64 -48.21
CA ALA A 169 5.64 -6.69 -47.13
C ALA A 169 6.96 -6.04 -46.71
N ASN A 170 6.98 -4.71 -46.73
CA ASN A 170 8.19 -3.93 -46.53
C ASN A 170 8.34 -3.45 -45.09
N ASN A 171 9.58 -3.21 -44.64
CA ASN A 171 9.87 -2.74 -43.27
C ASN A 171 10.13 -1.22 -43.25
N TYR A 172 9.32 -0.47 -43.97
CA TYR A 172 9.30 0.99 -44.05
C TYR A 172 7.87 1.47 -44.33
N ASN A 173 7.64 2.79 -44.35
CA ASN A 173 6.31 3.40 -44.55
C ASN A 173 5.26 2.82 -43.59
N PHE A 174 5.58 2.83 -42.29
CA PHE A 174 4.66 2.34 -41.27
C PHE A 174 3.58 3.37 -40.95
N ASP A 175 2.36 2.87 -40.73
CA ASP A 175 1.25 3.68 -40.24
C ASP A 175 0.59 3.01 -39.03
N PHE A 176 0.02 3.82 -38.15
CA PHE A 176 -0.47 3.39 -36.84
C PHE A 176 -1.92 3.83 -36.64
N SER A 177 -2.79 2.87 -36.35
CA SER A 177 -4.19 3.15 -36.02
C SER A 177 -4.51 2.70 -34.60
N PHE A 178 -4.95 3.62 -33.73
CA PHE A 178 -5.38 3.29 -32.37
C PHE A 178 -6.88 3.04 -32.32
N ILE A 179 -7.28 1.95 -31.64
CA ILE A 179 -8.68 1.65 -31.34
C ILE A 179 -8.82 1.48 -29.82
N PRO A 180 -9.60 2.34 -29.14
CA PRO A 180 -9.80 2.23 -27.70
C PRO A 180 -10.64 1.00 -27.35
N LYS A 181 -10.27 0.28 -26.28
CA LYS A 181 -10.99 -0.93 -25.84
C LYS A 181 -12.46 -0.68 -25.51
N PHE A 182 -12.78 0.53 -25.04
CA PHE A 182 -14.16 0.94 -24.74
C PHE A 182 -15.04 0.82 -25.99
N PHE A 183 -14.51 1.19 -27.17
CA PHE A 183 -15.28 1.14 -28.40
C PHE A 183 -15.61 -0.31 -28.76
N VAL A 184 -14.62 -1.21 -28.75
CA VAL A 184 -14.82 -2.64 -29.03
C VAL A 184 -15.79 -3.27 -28.02
N THR A 185 -15.70 -2.87 -26.75
CA THR A 185 -16.62 -3.33 -25.70
C THR A 185 -18.07 -2.94 -25.98
N LYS A 186 -18.31 -1.72 -26.50
CA LYS A 186 -19.64 -1.19 -26.79
C LYS A 186 -20.19 -1.63 -28.14
N HIS A 187 -19.30 -1.83 -29.11
CA HIS A 187 -19.62 -2.04 -30.52
C HIS A 187 -18.87 -3.26 -31.08
N SER A 188 -18.90 -4.37 -30.34
CA SER A 188 -18.23 -5.61 -30.73
C SER A 188 -18.71 -6.08 -32.11
N GLY A 189 -17.77 -6.30 -33.03
CA GLY A 189 -18.04 -6.73 -34.40
C GLY A 189 -18.61 -5.63 -35.30
N ALA A 190 -18.74 -4.38 -34.84
CA ALA A 190 -19.10 -3.28 -35.73
C ALA A 190 -17.96 -2.97 -36.72
N ASN A 191 -18.31 -2.36 -37.86
CA ASN A 191 -17.31 -1.94 -38.84
C ASN A 191 -16.55 -0.71 -38.35
N ILE A 192 -15.24 -0.72 -38.55
CA ILE A 192 -14.32 0.36 -38.23
C ILE A 192 -13.53 0.68 -39.49
N ASN A 193 -13.64 1.92 -39.97
CA ASN A 193 -12.90 2.40 -41.12
C ASN A 193 -11.63 3.09 -40.63
N LEU A 194 -10.49 2.59 -41.06
CA LEU A 194 -9.16 3.06 -40.67
C LEU A 194 -8.49 3.68 -41.90
N PRO A 195 -8.28 5.00 -41.92
CA PRO A 195 -7.37 5.62 -42.88
C PRO A 195 -5.96 5.08 -42.66
N VAL A 196 -5.35 4.57 -43.72
CA VAL A 196 -3.98 4.06 -43.72
C VAL A 196 -3.18 4.83 -44.77
N ALA A 197 -2.16 5.55 -44.33
CA ALA A 197 -1.25 6.27 -45.21
C ALA A 197 -0.36 5.29 -45.98
N THR A 198 -0.19 5.52 -47.29
CA THR A 198 0.71 4.75 -48.15
C THR A 198 1.53 5.70 -49.03
N ASN A 199 2.78 5.36 -49.33
CA ASN A 199 3.60 6.14 -50.26
C ASN A 199 3.67 5.39 -51.58
N PHE A 200 2.80 5.75 -52.52
CA PHE A 200 2.70 5.07 -53.80
C PHE A 200 3.99 5.16 -54.62
N ASN A 201 4.75 6.25 -54.46
CA ASN A 201 6.13 6.40 -54.94
C ASN A 201 6.85 7.53 -54.19
N ASP A 202 8.10 7.81 -54.56
CA ASP A 202 8.97 8.83 -53.98
C ASP A 202 8.45 10.29 -54.07
N SER A 203 7.33 10.53 -54.76
CA SER A 203 6.76 11.86 -54.98
C SER A 203 5.26 11.95 -54.66
N VAL A 204 4.59 10.84 -54.33
CA VAL A 204 3.14 10.78 -54.13
C VAL A 204 2.80 9.95 -52.89
N ALA A 205 2.21 10.61 -51.90
CA ALA A 205 1.56 9.97 -50.77
C ALA A 205 0.05 9.87 -51.00
N ASN A 206 -0.54 8.75 -50.59
CA ASN A 206 -1.97 8.46 -50.67
C ASN A 206 -2.50 7.99 -49.32
N ILE A 207 -3.83 7.92 -49.21
CA ILE A 207 -4.53 7.27 -48.10
C ILE A 207 -5.44 6.20 -48.69
N THR A 208 -5.31 4.98 -48.22
CA THR A 208 -6.30 3.92 -48.43
C THR A 208 -7.16 3.75 -47.18
N ILE A 209 -8.36 3.21 -47.32
CA ILE A 209 -9.24 2.91 -46.18
C ILE A 209 -9.27 1.40 -45.95
N LYS A 210 -8.91 0.96 -44.75
CA LYS A 210 -9.07 -0.41 -44.29
C LYS A 210 -10.32 -0.51 -43.42
N THR A 211 -11.26 -1.35 -43.82
CA THR A 211 -12.47 -1.63 -43.03
C THR A 211 -12.29 -2.93 -42.26
N LEU A 212 -12.38 -2.88 -40.94
CA LEU A 212 -12.26 -4.04 -40.06
C LEU A 212 -13.51 -4.25 -39.21
N TYR A 213 -13.75 -5.50 -38.84
CA TYR A 213 -14.73 -5.94 -37.88
C TYR A 213 -13.98 -6.57 -36.71
N ILE A 214 -14.06 -5.97 -35.53
CA ILE A 214 -13.23 -6.36 -34.39
C ILE A 214 -14.11 -6.76 -33.21
N THR A 215 -13.87 -7.94 -32.66
CA THR A 215 -14.46 -8.40 -31.40
C THR A 215 -13.40 -8.42 -30.31
N ASP A 216 -13.78 -8.82 -29.10
CA ASP A 216 -12.85 -8.94 -27.99
C ASP A 216 -11.70 -9.95 -28.24
N THR A 217 -11.90 -10.93 -29.14
CA THR A 217 -10.96 -12.05 -29.35
C THR A 217 -10.55 -12.27 -30.81
N THR A 218 -11.18 -11.56 -31.75
CA THR A 218 -11.00 -11.77 -33.18
C THR A 218 -11.05 -10.47 -33.95
N PHE A 219 -10.52 -10.50 -35.16
CA PHE A 219 -10.77 -9.47 -36.17
C PHE A 219 -10.97 -10.12 -37.54
N ALA A 220 -11.72 -9.45 -38.40
CA ALA A 220 -11.85 -9.75 -39.81
C ALA A 220 -11.82 -8.44 -40.59
N GLY A 221 -11.63 -8.48 -41.90
CA GLY A 221 -11.77 -7.30 -42.73
C GLY A 221 -12.90 -7.40 -43.75
N HIS A 222 -13.12 -6.31 -44.46
CA HIS A 222 -14.06 -6.27 -45.57
C HIS A 222 -13.37 -6.62 -46.88
N ASP A 223 -14.08 -7.17 -47.86
CA ASP A 223 -13.51 -7.53 -49.17
C ASP A 223 -13.01 -6.31 -49.98
N LEU A 224 -13.46 -5.10 -49.62
CA LEU A 224 -12.92 -3.85 -50.16
C LEU A 224 -11.46 -3.60 -49.78
N ASN A 225 -10.94 -4.27 -48.74
CA ASN A 225 -9.53 -4.18 -48.36
C ASN A 225 -8.59 -4.81 -49.40
N ALA A 226 -9.14 -5.54 -50.39
CA ALA A 226 -8.39 -6.09 -51.51
C ALA A 226 -8.68 -5.40 -52.85
N SER A 227 -9.81 -4.70 -52.97
CA SER A 227 -10.29 -4.12 -54.25
C SER A 227 -10.41 -2.59 -54.25
N GLY A 228 -10.27 -1.94 -53.09
CA GLY A 228 -10.31 -0.49 -52.96
C GLY A 228 -9.07 0.21 -53.54
N LEU A 229 -9.14 1.54 -53.62
CA LEU A 229 -8.03 2.36 -54.11
C LEU A 229 -6.77 2.15 -53.26
N ASN A 230 -5.68 1.72 -53.90
CA ASN A 230 -4.40 1.39 -53.27
C ASN A 230 -4.56 0.42 -52.08
N ALA A 231 -5.62 -0.41 -52.08
CA ALA A 231 -5.91 -1.29 -50.97
C ALA A 231 -4.86 -2.42 -50.85
N ASN A 232 -4.15 -2.72 -51.92
CA ASN A 232 -3.05 -3.68 -51.93
C ASN A 232 -1.67 -3.04 -51.65
N ASP A 233 -1.60 -1.74 -51.39
CA ASP A 233 -0.35 -0.99 -51.17
C ASP A 233 0.07 -0.94 -49.68
N ALA A 234 -0.83 -1.38 -48.80
CA ALA A 234 -0.55 -1.51 -47.37
C ALA A 234 -1.19 -2.76 -46.77
N VAL A 235 -0.44 -3.43 -45.89
CA VAL A 235 -0.88 -4.62 -45.16
C VAL A 235 -0.72 -4.44 -43.67
N LEU A 236 -1.60 -5.12 -42.93
CA LEU A 236 -1.51 -5.24 -41.48
C LEU A 236 -0.29 -6.11 -41.14
N ARG A 237 0.60 -5.56 -40.33
CA ARG A 237 1.79 -6.25 -39.84
C ARG A 237 1.63 -6.74 -38.43
N TYR A 238 1.12 -5.86 -37.56
CA TYR A 238 0.98 -6.18 -36.15
C TYR A 238 -0.32 -5.63 -35.59
N ILE A 239 -0.84 -6.32 -34.59
CA ILE A 239 -1.76 -5.73 -33.61
C ILE A 239 -1.10 -5.88 -32.26
N ILE A 240 -0.91 -4.75 -31.57
CA ILE A 240 -0.42 -4.75 -30.20
C ILE A 240 -1.51 -4.24 -29.26
N GLY A 241 -1.66 -4.89 -28.12
CA GLY A 241 -2.44 -4.43 -27.00
C GLY A 241 -1.62 -3.43 -26.20
N VAL A 242 -2.23 -2.30 -25.88
CA VAL A 242 -1.65 -1.19 -25.10
C VAL A 242 -2.57 -0.78 -23.98
#